data_AF-A0A376UBB4-F1
#
_entry.id   AF-A0A376UBB4-F1
#
_cell.length_a   1.000
_cell.length_b   1.000
_cell.length_c   1.000
_cell.angle_alpha   90.00
_cell.angle_beta   90.00
_cell.angle_gamma   90.00
#
_symmetry.space_group_name_H-M   'P 1'
#
loop_
_entity.id
_entity.type
_entity.pdbx_description
1 polymer ?
#
loop_
_entity_poly.entity_id
_entity_poly.type
_entity_poly.pdbx_seq_one_letter_code
_entity_poly.pdbx_strand_id
1 'polypeptide(L)' 'MTEPHVAVLSQVQQFLDRQHGLYIDGRPGPAQSEKRLAIFDPATGQKLRLLLMPTKRM' A
#
# COMPACT_ATOMS: atom_id res chain seq x y z
N MET A 1 -22.80 -4.46 -20.47
CA MET A 1 -22.84 -3.38 -19.46
C MET A 1 -21.42 -2.92 -19.24
N THR A 2 -21.12 -1.65 -19.48
CA THR A 2 -19.82 -1.07 -19.12
C THR A 2 -19.86 -0.80 -17.63
N GLU A 3 -18.96 -1.40 -16.86
CA GLU A 3 -18.84 -1.09 -15.44
C GLU A 3 -18.55 0.40 -15.27
N PRO A 4 -19.28 1.12 -14.40
CA PRO A 4 -19.01 2.53 -14.17
C PRO A 4 -17.61 2.68 -13.57
N HIS A 5 -16.69 3.27 -14.35
CA HIS A 5 -15.32 3.50 -13.92
C HIS A 5 -15.22 4.82 -13.17
N VAL A 6 -14.95 4.76 -11.87
CA VAL A 6 -14.71 5.94 -11.04
C VAL A 6 -13.26 6.40 -11.22
N ALA A 7 -13.07 7.67 -11.55
CA ALA A 7 -11.71 8.23 -11.69
C ALA A 7 -10.99 8.24 -10.33
N VAL A 8 -9.73 7.81 -10.32
CA VAL A 8 -8.85 7.87 -9.15
C VAL A 8 -8.34 9.30 -8.99
N LEU A 9 -8.49 9.87 -7.79
CA LEU A 9 -7.97 11.20 -7.49
C LEU A 9 -6.43 11.22 -7.58
N SER A 10 -5.86 12.32 -8.07
CA SER A 10 -4.40 12.45 -8.23
C SER A 10 -3.63 12.22 -6.94
N GLN A 11 -4.16 12.63 -5.78
CA GLN A 11 -3.54 12.38 -4.48
C GLN A 11 -3.52 10.89 -4.11
N VAL A 12 -4.55 10.13 -4.49
CA VAL A 12 -4.60 8.68 -4.28
C VAL A 12 -3.57 8.00 -5.18
N GLN A 13 -3.43 8.44 -6.43
CA GLN A 13 -2.39 7.93 -7.32
C GLN A 13 -0.98 8.21 -6.76
N GLN A 14 -0.70 9.44 -6.34
CA GLN A 14 0.58 9.81 -5.71
C GLN A 14 0.85 8.99 -4.43
N PHE A 15 -0.19 8.72 -3.63
CA PHE A 15 -0.10 7.82 -2.50
C PHE A 15 0.26 6.40 -2.96
N LEU A 16 -0.38 5.87 -4.00
CA LEU A 16 -0.07 4.56 -4.55
C LEU A 16 1.31 4.48 -5.21
N ASP A 17 2.00 5.59 -5.49
CA ASP A 17 3.33 5.59 -6.12
C ASP A 17 4.49 5.71 -5.10
N ARG A 18 4.29 6.41 -3.97
CA ARG A 18 5.36 6.62 -2.96
C ARG A 18 5.70 5.35 -2.17
N GLN A 19 6.95 5.07 -1.80
CA GLN A 19 7.23 3.97 -0.86
C GLN A 19 6.55 4.23 0.50
N HIS A 20 5.79 3.26 1.03
CA HIS A 20 5.15 3.42 2.35
C HIS A 20 5.98 2.76 3.44
N GLY A 21 6.33 3.55 4.45
CA GLY A 21 6.88 3.08 5.72
C GLY A 21 5.79 2.67 6.72
N LEU A 22 6.23 2.23 7.88
CA LEU A 22 5.34 1.96 9.01
C LEU A 22 5.16 3.24 9.83
N TYR A 23 4.01 3.37 10.49
CA TYR A 23 3.77 4.43 11.46
C TYR A 23 3.52 3.78 12.82
N ILE A 24 4.49 3.89 13.72
CA ILE A 24 4.52 3.18 15.01
C ILE A 24 4.88 4.21 16.08
N ASP A 25 4.20 4.18 17.22
CA ASP A 25 4.45 5.09 18.34
C ASP A 25 4.43 6.58 17.95
N GLY A 26 3.51 6.97 17.06
CA GLY A 26 3.32 8.35 16.61
C GLY A 26 4.40 8.87 15.64
N ARG A 27 5.24 7.98 15.09
CA ARG A 27 6.33 8.37 14.19
C ARG A 27 6.43 7.45 12.97
N PRO A 28 6.80 7.98 11.79
CA PRO A 28 7.24 7.16 10.68
C PRO A 28 8.50 6.39 11.09
N GLY A 29 8.54 5.09 10.81
CA GLY A 29 9.67 4.23 11.13
C GLY A 29 10.01 3.26 10.00
N PRO A 30 11.29 2.89 9.86
CA PRO A 30 11.66 1.81 8.97
C PRO A 30 11.06 0.51 9.48
N ALA A 31 10.71 -0.40 8.57
CA ALA A 31 10.52 -1.77 8.97
C ALA A 31 11.88 -2.38 9.32
N GLN A 32 11.92 -3.27 10.31
CA GLN A 32 13.15 -3.99 10.64
C GLN A 32 13.43 -5.11 9.62
N SER A 33 12.48 -5.42 8.74
CA SER A 33 12.62 -6.37 7.64
C SER A 33 12.30 -5.72 6.31
N GLU A 34 13.00 -6.15 5.27
CA GLU A 34 12.66 -5.77 3.89
C GLU A 34 11.47 -6.56 3.32
N LYS A 35 10.82 -7.43 4.11
CA LYS A 35 9.66 -8.18 3.64
C LYS A 35 8.53 -7.24 3.23
N ARG A 36 8.03 -7.44 2.01
CA ARG A 36 6.91 -6.68 1.44
C ARG A 36 5.70 -7.59 1.24
N LEU A 37 4.51 -7.06 1.48
CA LEU A 37 3.23 -7.69 1.15
C LEU A 37 2.67 -7.06 -0.12
N ALA A 38 2.30 -7.87 -1.10
CA ALA A 38 1.58 -7.39 -2.26
C ALA A 38 0.11 -7.14 -1.90
N ILE A 39 -0.39 -5.95 -2.26
CA ILE A 39 -1.78 -5.53 -2.12
C ILE A 39 -2.40 -5.57 -3.51
N PHE A 40 -3.59 -6.15 -3.58
CA PHE A 40 -4.31 -6.37 -4.83
C PHE A 40 -5.66 -5.68 -4.76
N ASP A 41 -6.13 -5.23 -5.92
CA ASP A 41 -7.52 -4.82 -6.12
C ASP A 41 -8.39 -6.09 -6.14
N PRO A 42 -9.35 -6.25 -5.21
CA PRO A 42 -10.19 -7.45 -5.15
C PRO A 42 -11.14 -7.58 -6.35
N ALA A 43 -11.47 -6.51 -7.06
CA ALA A 43 -12.37 -6.56 -8.21
C ALA A 43 -11.66 -7.09 -9.47
N THR A 44 -10.38 -6.74 -9.63
CA THR A 44 -9.63 -7.04 -10.86
C THR A 44 -8.51 -8.05 -10.66
N GLY A 45 -8.13 -8.34 -9.41
CA GLY A 45 -6.94 -9.13 -9.07
C GLY A 45 -5.62 -8.44 -9.42
N GLN A 46 -5.65 -7.19 -9.90
CA GLN A 46 -4.45 -6.47 -10.27
C GLN A 46 -3.68 -6.04 -9.03
N LYS A 47 -2.35 -6.14 -9.11
CA LYS A 47 -1.48 -5.68 -8.04
C LYS A 47 -1.51 -4.15 -8.00
N LEU A 48 -1.98 -3.60 -6.88
CA LEU A 48 -1.94 -2.17 -6.62
C LEU A 48 -0.54 -1.74 -6.17
N ARG A 49 0.09 -2.50 -5.25
CA ARG A 49 1.31 -2.04 -4.56
C ARG A 49 1.99 -3.09 -3.70
N LEU A 50 3.22 -2.81 -3.26
CA LEU A 50 3.93 -3.46 -2.15
C LEU A 50 3.90 -2.61 -0.86
N LEU A 51 3.42 -3.17 0.24
CA LEU A 51 3.44 -2.58 1.57
C LEU A 51 4.58 -3.18 2.41
N LEU A 52 5.29 -2.35 3.19
CA LEU A 52 6.26 -2.81 4.18
C LEU A 52 5.58 -3.61 5.29
N MET A 53 6.05 -4.83 5.55
CA MET A 53 5.48 -5.64 6.64
C MET A 53 6.09 -5.22 7.98
N PRO A 54 5.28 -5.03 9.04
CA PRO A 54 5.81 -4.93 10.38
C PRO A 54 6.42 -6.26 10.79
N THR A 55 7.65 -6.22 11.28
CA THR A 55 8.25 -7.34 12.01
C THR A 55 7.54 -7.49 13.35
N LYS A 56 7.16 -8.71 13.72
CA LYS A 56 6.74 -8.98 15.10
C LYS A 56 7.88 -8.53 16.02
N ARG A 57 7.62 -7.57 16.93
CA ARG A 57 8.50 -7.37 18.08
C ARG A 57 8.51 -8.69 18.84
N MET A 58 9.68 -9.33 18.96
CA MET A 58 9.89 -10.42 19.93
C MET A 58 9.93 -9.82 21.33
#